data_AF-A0A812Q9B2-F1
#
_entry.id   AF-A0A812Q9B2-F1
#
_cell.length_a   1.000
_cell.length_b   1.000
_cell.length_c   1.000
_cell.angle_alpha   90.00
_cell.angle_beta   90.00
_cell.angle_gamma   90.00
#
_symmetry.space_group_name_H-M   'P 1'
#
loop_
_entity.id
_entity.type
_entity.pdbx_description
1 polymer ?
#
loop_
_entity_poly.entity_id
_entity_poly.type
_entity_poly.pdbx_seq_one_letter_code
_entity_poly.pdbx_strand_id
1 'polypeptide(L)'
;MRELVHVQGGQCGNQIGAKFWEVIADEHGIDPTGTYHGDSDLQLERINVYFNEATGGRYVPRAILMDLEPGTMDSVRAGPFGQLFRPDNFVFGQTGAGNNWAKGHYTEGAELIDSVLDVVRKEVATSQSPGRERMISDAEDTAVRQRERESVSQSVSQSVSQSVSQSVSQRQTDRHNEKTKSVKKG
;
A
#
# COMPACT_ATOMS: atom_id res chain seq x y z
N MET A 1 2.66 -15.63 23.27
CA MET A 1 2.70 -14.16 23.08
C MET A 1 1.77 -13.83 21.91
N ARG A 2 1.58 -12.58 21.49
CA ARG A 2 0.93 -12.31 20.18
C ARG A 2 2.05 -11.88 19.24
N GLU A 3 2.07 -12.43 18.04
CA GLU A 3 3.07 -12.10 17.02
C GLU A 3 2.36 -11.35 15.88
N LEU A 4 3.10 -10.50 15.19
CA LEU A 4 2.60 -9.71 14.07
C LEU A 4 3.39 -10.07 12.82
N VAL A 5 2.66 -10.33 11.73
CA VAL A 5 3.24 -10.45 10.39
C VAL A 5 2.87 -9.17 9.65
N HIS A 6 3.87 -8.39 9.30
CA HIS A 6 3.70 -7.16 8.55
C HIS A 6 3.77 -7.47 7.06
N VAL A 7 2.81 -6.96 6.29
CA VAL A 7 2.76 -7.11 4.84
C VAL A 7 2.72 -5.70 4.26
N GLN A 8 3.71 -5.37 3.45
CA GLN A 8 3.80 -4.07 2.77
C GLN A 8 3.73 -4.28 1.27
N GLY A 9 2.91 -3.46 0.61
CA GLY A 9 2.55 -3.64 -0.79
C GLY A 9 2.68 -2.36 -1.62
N GLY A 10 3.31 -2.48 -2.79
CA GLY A 10 3.47 -1.39 -3.75
C GLY A 10 4.51 -0.34 -3.33
N GLN A 11 4.75 0.63 -4.21
CA GLN A 11 5.83 1.60 -4.02
C GLN A 11 5.66 2.43 -2.73
N CYS A 12 4.47 2.99 -2.49
CA CYS A 12 4.18 3.77 -1.28
C CYS A 12 4.30 2.92 0.01
N GLY A 13 3.64 1.76 0.03
CA GLY A 13 3.64 0.87 1.20
C GLY A 13 5.04 0.39 1.55
N ASN A 14 5.88 0.09 0.56
CA ASN A 14 7.26 -0.31 0.79
C ASN A 14 8.16 0.82 1.32
N GLN A 15 7.93 2.07 0.90
CA GLN A 15 8.68 3.22 1.42
C GLN A 15 8.32 3.52 2.88
N ILE A 16 7.02 3.52 3.19
CA ILE A 16 6.54 3.74 4.56
C ILE A 16 7.00 2.58 5.45
N GLY A 17 6.84 1.34 4.98
CA GLY A 17 7.30 0.15 5.68
C GLY A 17 8.80 0.17 5.97
N ALA A 18 9.63 0.56 5.00
CA ALA A 18 11.07 0.72 5.23
C ALA A 18 11.37 1.72 6.37
N LYS A 19 10.69 2.87 6.41
CA LYS A 19 10.84 3.84 7.50
C LYS A 19 10.29 3.36 8.83
N PHE A 20 9.18 2.64 8.82
CA PHE A 20 8.64 1.99 10.02
C PHE A 20 9.67 1.02 10.62
N TRP A 21 10.26 0.15 9.81
CA TRP A 21 11.26 -0.82 10.27
C TRP A 21 12.56 -0.18 10.74
N GLU A 22 13.00 0.93 10.13
CA GLU A 22 14.12 1.73 10.63
C GLU A 22 13.87 2.21 12.06
N VAL A 23 12.70 2.82 12.32
CA VAL A 23 12.37 3.38 13.63
C VAL A 23 12.19 2.29 14.68
N ILE A 24 11.48 1.21 14.36
CA ILE A 24 11.26 0.10 15.28
C ILE A 24 12.58 -0.62 15.61
N ALA A 25 13.47 -0.80 14.64
CA ALA A 25 14.79 -1.38 14.90
C ALA A 25 15.61 -0.48 15.86
N ASP A 26 15.62 0.83 15.63
CA ASP A 26 16.32 1.79 16.50
C ASP A 26 15.75 1.80 17.93
N GLU A 27 14.43 1.82 18.10
CA GLU A 27 13.75 1.75 19.41
C GLU A 27 14.13 0.47 20.18
N HIS A 28 14.27 -0.64 19.47
CA HIS A 28 14.67 -1.94 20.04
C HIS A 28 16.20 -2.13 20.12
N GLY A 29 17.01 -1.14 19.72
CA GLY A 29 18.48 -1.23 19.74
C GLY A 29 19.04 -2.27 18.78
N ILE A 30 18.34 -2.54 17.67
CA ILE A 30 18.76 -3.47 16.62
C ILE A 30 19.47 -2.71 15.51
N ASP A 31 20.69 -3.11 15.21
CA ASP A 31 21.46 -2.51 14.12
C ASP A 31 21.00 -3.03 12.74
N PRO A 32 21.50 -2.44 11.63
CA PRO A 32 21.17 -2.93 10.28
C PRO A 32 21.58 -4.38 9.97
N THR A 33 22.48 -4.96 10.77
CA THR A 33 22.87 -6.38 10.63
C THR A 33 21.89 -7.31 11.33
N GLY A 34 21.04 -6.78 12.21
CA GLY A 34 20.10 -7.52 13.05
C GLY A 34 20.67 -7.86 14.43
N THR A 35 21.79 -7.28 14.82
CA THR A 35 22.44 -7.53 16.12
C THR A 35 21.92 -6.53 17.15
N TYR A 36 21.65 -7.02 18.37
CA TYR A 36 21.22 -6.17 19.47
C TYR A 36 22.41 -5.45 20.13
N HIS A 37 22.29 -4.13 20.23
CA HIS A 37 23.26 -3.23 20.86
C HIS A 37 22.58 -2.29 21.89
N GLY A 38 21.39 -2.63 22.35
CA GLY A 38 20.66 -1.85 23.34
C GLY A 38 21.25 -1.96 24.75
N ASP A 39 20.77 -1.08 25.62
CA ASP A 39 21.24 -0.91 27.00
C ASP A 39 20.14 -1.19 28.05
N SER A 40 18.93 -1.56 27.61
CA SER A 40 17.76 -1.75 28.45
C SER A 40 17.05 -3.07 28.17
N ASP A 41 16.85 -3.88 29.23
CA ASP A 41 16.12 -5.15 29.16
C ASP A 41 14.67 -4.98 28.63
N LEU A 42 14.08 -3.78 28.80
CA LEU A 42 12.74 -3.46 28.30
C LEU A 42 12.67 -3.50 26.77
N GLN A 43 13.78 -3.23 26.07
CA GLN A 43 13.84 -3.31 24.60
C GLN A 43 13.68 -4.76 24.12
N LEU A 44 14.09 -5.74 24.92
CA LEU A 44 13.95 -7.16 24.59
C LEU A 44 12.61 -7.75 25.03
N GLU A 45 11.90 -7.12 25.99
CA GLU A 45 10.75 -7.72 26.67
C GLU A 45 9.60 -8.14 25.73
N ARG A 46 9.51 -7.58 24.51
CA ARG A 46 8.50 -7.97 23.50
C ARG A 46 9.03 -7.92 22.07
N ILE A 47 10.33 -8.04 21.86
CA ILE A 47 10.93 -7.96 20.52
C ILE A 47 10.37 -9.02 19.56
N ASN A 48 10.00 -10.19 20.10
CA ASN A 48 9.41 -11.31 19.38
C ASN A 48 8.04 -11.02 18.73
N VAL A 49 7.40 -9.89 19.08
CA VAL A 49 6.17 -9.44 18.44
C VAL A 49 6.42 -9.08 16.97
N TYR A 50 7.53 -8.40 16.69
CA TYR A 50 7.88 -7.90 15.36
C TYR A 50 9.05 -8.66 14.72
N PHE A 51 9.95 -9.21 15.53
CA PHE A 51 11.15 -9.88 15.04
C PHE A 51 11.08 -11.40 15.31
N ASN A 52 11.74 -12.13 14.44
CA ASN A 52 12.18 -13.50 14.62
C ASN A 52 13.61 -13.49 15.15
N GLU A 53 13.87 -14.15 16.26
CA GLU A 53 15.24 -14.44 16.70
C GLU A 53 15.80 -15.61 15.88
N ALA A 54 16.74 -15.33 15.00
CA ALA A 54 17.48 -16.31 14.23
C ALA A 54 18.72 -16.79 15.00
N THR A 55 19.31 -17.89 14.53
CA THR A 55 20.56 -18.43 15.08
C THR A 55 21.66 -17.37 15.09
N GLY A 56 22.38 -17.27 16.20
CA GLY A 56 23.46 -16.30 16.37
C GLY A 56 23.04 -14.96 16.98
N GLY A 57 21.85 -14.88 17.59
CA GLY A 57 21.36 -13.65 18.24
C GLY A 57 20.96 -12.56 17.25
N ARG A 58 20.64 -12.95 16.01
CA ARG A 58 20.24 -12.03 14.93
C ARG A 58 18.73 -11.90 14.91
N TYR A 59 18.22 -10.70 15.01
CA TYR A 59 16.80 -10.38 14.89
C TYR A 59 16.43 -10.06 13.45
N VAL A 60 15.40 -10.71 12.94
CA VAL A 60 14.93 -10.58 11.56
C VAL A 60 13.46 -10.17 11.56
N PRO A 61 13.06 -9.08 10.88
CA PRO A 61 11.69 -8.62 10.77
C PRO A 61 10.74 -9.72 10.26
N ARG A 62 9.57 -9.84 10.88
CA ARG A 62 8.42 -10.60 10.38
C ARG A 62 7.68 -9.78 9.32
N ALA A 63 8.39 -9.46 8.24
CA ALA A 63 7.89 -8.60 7.17
C ALA A 63 7.88 -9.34 5.83
N ILE A 64 6.84 -9.07 5.03
CA ILE A 64 6.68 -9.57 3.66
C ILE A 64 6.52 -8.35 2.77
N LEU A 65 7.39 -8.26 1.76
CA LEU A 65 7.46 -7.14 0.85
C LEU A 65 6.96 -7.60 -0.50
N MET A 66 5.88 -6.99 -0.98
CA MET A 66 5.35 -7.28 -2.29
C MET A 66 5.23 -6.04 -3.17
N ASP A 67 5.49 -6.21 -4.46
CA ASP A 67 5.21 -5.20 -5.47
C ASP A 67 5.07 -5.87 -6.84
N LEU A 68 4.32 -5.27 -7.74
CA LEU A 68 4.23 -5.73 -9.12
C LEU A 68 5.45 -5.32 -9.95
N GLU A 69 6.24 -4.36 -9.45
CA GLU A 69 7.46 -3.87 -10.09
C GLU A 69 8.73 -4.23 -9.29
N PRO A 70 9.82 -4.67 -9.96
CA PRO A 70 11.06 -5.02 -9.27
C PRO A 70 11.81 -3.81 -8.71
N GLY A 71 11.64 -2.61 -9.31
CA GLY A 71 12.42 -1.42 -8.95
C GLY A 71 12.24 -0.94 -7.50
N THR A 72 11.06 -1.17 -6.92
CA THR A 72 10.82 -0.87 -5.49
C THR A 72 11.70 -1.74 -4.58
N MET A 73 11.93 -3.00 -4.95
CA MET A 73 12.69 -3.95 -4.14
C MET A 73 14.18 -3.59 -4.11
N ASP A 74 14.73 -3.16 -5.24
CA ASP A 74 16.10 -2.67 -5.32
C ASP A 74 16.29 -1.43 -4.42
N SER A 75 15.29 -0.55 -4.39
CA SER A 75 15.30 0.65 -3.56
C SER A 75 15.30 0.31 -2.06
N VAL A 76 14.48 -0.65 -1.63
CA VAL A 76 14.45 -1.11 -0.22
C VAL A 76 15.76 -1.79 0.16
N ARG A 77 16.30 -2.66 -0.72
CA ARG A 77 17.56 -3.37 -0.46
C ARG A 77 18.77 -2.44 -0.39
N ALA A 78 18.77 -1.37 -1.17
CA ALA A 78 19.79 -0.33 -1.11
C ALA A 78 19.64 0.59 0.12
N GLY A 79 18.52 0.51 0.84
CA GLY A 79 18.28 1.25 2.06
C GLY A 79 19.17 0.80 3.23
N PRO A 80 19.29 1.61 4.29
CA PRO A 80 20.18 1.36 5.41
C PRO A 80 19.90 0.01 6.09
N PHE A 81 18.62 -0.35 6.24
CA PHE A 81 18.18 -1.62 6.83
C PHE A 81 17.78 -2.66 5.79
N GLY A 82 18.15 -2.48 4.52
CA GLY A 82 17.76 -3.39 3.43
C GLY A 82 18.24 -4.83 3.62
N GLN A 83 19.39 -5.02 4.29
CA GLN A 83 19.97 -6.33 4.59
C GLN A 83 19.33 -7.04 5.78
N LEU A 84 18.50 -6.34 6.54
CA LEU A 84 17.82 -6.87 7.72
C LEU A 84 16.70 -7.85 7.30
N PHE A 85 16.04 -7.59 6.18
CA PHE A 85 14.95 -8.40 5.65
C PHE A 85 15.45 -9.72 5.05
N ARG A 86 14.62 -10.77 5.16
CA ARG A 86 14.88 -12.05 4.50
C ARG A 86 14.70 -11.92 2.98
N PRO A 87 15.70 -12.33 2.17
CA PRO A 87 15.57 -12.33 0.71
C PRO A 87 14.34 -13.11 0.20
N ASP A 88 13.99 -14.20 0.89
CA ASP A 88 12.85 -15.07 0.56
C ASP A 88 11.48 -14.39 0.78
N ASN A 89 11.45 -13.28 1.53
CA ASN A 89 10.21 -12.56 1.83
C ASN A 89 9.92 -11.43 0.83
N PHE A 90 10.78 -11.26 -0.18
CA PHE A 90 10.56 -10.34 -1.29
C PHE A 90 9.82 -11.07 -2.40
N VAL A 91 8.57 -10.67 -2.67
CA VAL A 91 7.74 -11.24 -3.72
C VAL A 91 7.39 -10.17 -4.73
N PHE A 92 7.90 -10.27 -5.95
CA PHE A 92 7.68 -9.23 -6.94
C PHE A 92 7.34 -9.75 -8.33
N GLY A 93 6.51 -8.97 -9.02
CA GLY A 93 6.16 -9.20 -10.42
C GLY A 93 7.22 -8.69 -11.39
N GLN A 94 6.96 -8.87 -12.69
CA GLN A 94 7.80 -8.33 -13.77
C GLN A 94 7.17 -7.10 -14.44
N THR A 95 5.94 -6.76 -14.06
CA THR A 95 5.13 -5.73 -14.72
C THR A 95 4.31 -4.96 -13.71
N GLY A 96 4.27 -3.64 -13.80
CA GLY A 96 3.46 -2.83 -12.90
C GLY A 96 1.95 -2.84 -13.16
N ALA A 97 1.19 -2.45 -12.14
CA ALA A 97 -0.24 -2.13 -12.28
C ALA A 97 -0.48 -0.83 -13.06
N GLY A 98 0.52 0.06 -13.17
CA GLY A 98 0.40 1.31 -13.91
C GLY A 98 -0.71 2.23 -13.38
N ASN A 99 -0.90 2.29 -12.07
CA ASN A 99 -2.00 3.01 -11.39
C ASN A 99 -3.41 2.55 -11.81
N ASN A 100 -3.57 1.31 -12.27
CA ASN A 100 -4.87 0.70 -12.57
C ASN A 100 -5.21 -0.38 -11.53
N TRP A 101 -6.24 -0.15 -10.72
CA TRP A 101 -6.63 -1.10 -9.68
C TRP A 101 -7.15 -2.41 -10.26
N ALA A 102 -7.88 -2.38 -11.38
CA ALA A 102 -8.37 -3.60 -12.00
C ALA A 102 -7.21 -4.49 -12.47
N LYS A 103 -6.13 -3.88 -12.97
CA LYS A 103 -4.91 -4.58 -13.33
C LYS A 103 -4.22 -5.18 -12.09
N GLY A 104 -4.12 -4.40 -11.02
CA GLY A 104 -3.55 -4.85 -9.76
C GLY A 104 -4.38 -5.91 -9.03
N HIS A 105 -5.70 -5.93 -9.21
CA HIS A 105 -6.59 -6.83 -8.46
C HIS A 105 -6.99 -8.08 -9.22
N TYR A 106 -7.31 -7.95 -10.52
CA TYR A 106 -7.88 -9.04 -11.30
C TYR A 106 -6.91 -9.72 -12.27
N THR A 107 -5.79 -9.08 -12.64
CA THR A 107 -4.85 -9.65 -13.61
C THR A 107 -3.46 -9.86 -12.99
N GLU A 108 -2.61 -8.85 -12.95
CA GLU A 108 -1.20 -9.00 -12.58
C GLU A 108 -1.05 -9.39 -11.10
N GLY A 109 -1.84 -8.76 -10.22
CA GLY A 109 -1.81 -9.13 -8.80
C GLY A 109 -2.51 -10.45 -8.51
N ALA A 110 -3.42 -10.92 -9.38
CA ALA A 110 -4.00 -12.25 -9.25
C ALA A 110 -2.98 -13.35 -9.57
N GLU A 111 -2.01 -13.09 -10.47
CA GLU A 111 -0.90 -14.00 -10.73
C GLU A 111 0.14 -14.00 -9.58
N LEU A 112 0.34 -12.86 -8.92
CA LEU A 112 1.33 -12.72 -7.84
C LEU A 112 0.82 -13.23 -6.48
N ILE A 113 -0.49 -13.13 -6.21
CA ILE A 113 -1.05 -13.32 -4.86
C ILE A 113 -0.78 -14.72 -4.29
N ASP A 114 -0.80 -15.77 -5.10
CA ASP A 114 -0.54 -17.14 -4.63
C ASP A 114 0.88 -17.27 -4.07
N SER A 115 1.86 -16.64 -4.74
CA SER A 115 3.24 -16.60 -4.25
C SER A 115 3.37 -15.83 -2.93
N VAL A 116 2.65 -14.71 -2.81
CA VAL A 116 2.61 -13.93 -1.55
C VAL A 116 1.99 -14.76 -0.43
N LEU A 117 0.87 -15.43 -0.68
CA LEU A 117 0.18 -16.27 0.30
C LEU A 117 1.05 -17.44 0.77
N ASP A 118 1.86 -18.03 -0.10
CA ASP A 118 2.79 -19.08 0.29
C ASP A 118 3.90 -18.56 1.21
N VAL A 119 4.40 -17.34 1.00
CA VAL A 119 5.35 -16.70 1.93
C VAL A 119 4.67 -16.36 3.26
N VAL A 120 3.46 -15.81 3.23
CA VAL A 120 2.66 -15.54 4.45
C VAL A 120 2.47 -16.82 5.26
N ARG A 121 2.09 -17.92 4.62
CA ARG A 121 1.92 -19.22 5.28
C ARG A 121 3.21 -19.71 5.93
N LYS A 122 4.36 -19.52 5.27
CA LYS A 122 5.67 -19.88 5.83
C LYS A 122 5.99 -19.05 7.07
N GLU A 123 5.80 -17.73 7.03
CA GLU A 123 6.05 -16.85 8.18
C GLU A 123 5.09 -17.11 9.35
N VAL A 124 3.83 -17.44 9.08
CA VAL A 124 2.88 -17.84 10.13
C VAL A 124 3.22 -19.24 10.68
N ALA A 125 3.80 -20.13 9.88
CA ALA A 125 4.20 -21.45 10.36
C ALA A 125 5.47 -21.41 11.25
N THR A 126 6.32 -20.39 11.10
CA THR A 126 7.50 -20.20 11.95
C THR A 126 7.19 -19.48 13.26
N SER A 127 5.96 -18.99 13.43
CA SER A 127 5.48 -18.38 14.67
C SER A 127 5.43 -19.35 15.84
N GLN A 128 5.84 -18.90 17.03
CA GLN A 128 5.90 -19.76 18.23
C GLN A 128 4.51 -20.06 18.80
N SER A 129 3.51 -19.26 18.46
CA SER A 129 2.11 -19.46 18.87
C SER A 129 1.13 -19.39 17.70
N PRO A 130 1.03 -20.45 16.89
CA PRO A 130 0.14 -20.51 15.73
C PRO A 130 -1.31 -20.17 16.11
N GLY A 131 -1.94 -19.23 15.42
CA GLY A 131 -3.34 -18.83 15.61
C GLY A 131 -3.55 -17.56 16.44
N ARG A 132 -2.48 -16.82 16.76
CA ARG A 132 -2.55 -15.50 17.42
C ARG A 132 -1.83 -14.39 16.65
N GLU A 133 -1.62 -14.60 15.36
CA GLU A 133 -1.02 -13.65 14.45
C GLU A 133 -2.03 -12.58 14.04
N ARG A 134 -1.59 -11.32 13.95
CA ARG A 134 -2.33 -10.30 13.21
C ARG A 134 -1.51 -9.86 12.02
N MET A 135 -2.17 -9.86 10.87
CA MET A 135 -1.63 -9.31 9.64
C MET A 135 -1.91 -7.81 9.61
N ILE A 136 -0.86 -7.01 9.46
CA ILE A 136 -0.97 -5.57 9.25
C ILE A 136 -0.58 -5.32 7.80
N SER A 137 -1.46 -4.70 7.02
CA SER A 137 -1.23 -4.43 5.60
C SER A 137 -1.17 -2.94 5.31
N ASP A 138 -0.04 -2.47 4.81
CA ASP A 138 0.12 -1.12 4.26
C ASP A 138 0.11 -1.22 2.73
N ALA A 139 -1.08 -1.09 2.12
CA ALA A 139 -1.29 -1.18 0.68
C ALA A 139 -1.98 0.10 0.17
N GLU A 140 -1.20 1.14 -0.10
CA GLU A 140 -1.77 2.48 -0.34
C GLU A 140 -1.77 2.94 -1.81
N ASP A 141 -1.01 2.33 -2.72
CA ASP A 141 -0.73 3.01 -3.99
C ASP A 141 -1.89 2.99 -5.02
N THR A 142 -2.56 1.85 -5.22
CA THR A 142 -3.56 1.71 -6.30
C THR A 142 -5.00 1.95 -5.84
N ALA A 143 -5.34 1.55 -4.61
CA ALA A 143 -6.72 1.63 -4.11
C ALA A 143 -7.14 3.06 -3.73
N VAL A 144 -6.23 3.84 -3.12
CA VAL A 144 -6.51 5.23 -2.72
C VAL A 144 -6.57 6.14 -3.95
N ARG A 145 -5.57 6.05 -4.84
CA ARG A 145 -5.56 6.83 -6.09
C ARG A 145 -6.74 6.52 -7.00
N GLN A 146 -7.25 5.29 -7.04
CA GLN A 146 -8.43 4.98 -7.83
C GLN A 146 -9.70 5.57 -7.21
N ARG A 147 -9.88 5.50 -5.88
CA ARG A 147 -11.00 6.19 -5.21
C ARG A 147 -10.94 7.71 -5.41
N GLU A 148 -9.75 8.30 -5.37
CA GLU A 148 -9.55 9.72 -5.68
C GLU A 148 -9.81 10.04 -7.15
N ARG A 149 -9.40 9.19 -8.10
CA ARG A 149 -9.71 9.38 -9.52
C ARG A 149 -11.19 9.19 -9.84
N GLU A 150 -11.86 8.24 -9.21
CA GLU A 150 -13.30 8.02 -9.35
C GLU A 150 -14.08 9.19 -8.75
N SER A 151 -13.66 9.73 -7.60
CA SER A 151 -14.28 10.92 -7.00
C SER A 151 -14.05 12.19 -7.84
N VAL A 152 -12.85 12.36 -8.40
CA VAL A 152 -12.54 13.45 -9.34
C VAL A 152 -13.30 13.28 -10.66
N SER A 153 -13.41 12.06 -11.18
CA SER A 153 -14.16 11.77 -12.41
C SER A 153 -15.67 12.02 -12.22
N GLN A 154 -16.23 11.62 -11.07
CA GLN A 154 -17.62 11.91 -10.72
C GLN A 154 -17.85 13.41 -10.54
N SER A 155 -16.94 14.14 -9.89
CA SER A 155 -17.08 15.59 -9.71
C SER A 155 -16.95 16.36 -11.04
N VAL A 156 -16.04 15.96 -11.92
CA VAL A 156 -15.94 16.52 -13.28
C VAL A 156 -17.19 16.21 -14.10
N SER A 157 -17.71 14.98 -14.04
CA SER A 157 -18.92 14.58 -14.75
C SER A 157 -20.16 15.35 -14.28
N GLN A 158 -20.29 15.58 -12.96
CA GLN A 158 -21.35 16.41 -12.39
C GLN A 158 -21.22 17.88 -12.81
N SER A 159 -20.01 18.44 -12.81
CA SER A 159 -19.74 19.82 -13.22
C SER A 159 -20.06 20.05 -14.71
N VAL A 160 -19.70 19.11 -15.58
CA VAL A 160 -20.06 19.16 -17.01
C VAL A 160 -21.57 19.06 -17.20
N SER A 161 -22.25 18.16 -16.49
CA SER A 161 -23.69 17.99 -16.58
C SER A 161 -24.48 19.23 -16.12
N GLN A 162 -24.03 19.87 -15.04
CA GLN A 162 -24.60 21.14 -14.57
C GLN A 162 -24.40 22.27 -15.58
N SER A 163 -23.19 22.39 -16.14
CA SER A 163 -22.86 23.40 -17.15
C SER A 163 -23.70 23.25 -18.41
N VAL A 164 -23.90 22.01 -18.88
CA VAL A 164 -24.78 21.72 -20.03
C VAL A 164 -26.22 22.08 -19.71
N SER A 165 -26.73 21.70 -18.54
CA SER A 165 -28.11 22.00 -18.12
C SER A 165 -28.40 23.50 -18.05
N GLN A 166 -27.47 24.29 -17.49
CA GLN A 166 -27.57 25.75 -17.46
C GLN A 166 -27.59 26.34 -18.87
N SER A 167 -26.72 25.86 -19.77
CA SER A 167 -26.67 26.34 -21.14
C SER A 167 -27.94 26.03 -21.96
N VAL A 168 -28.59 24.88 -21.70
CA VAL A 168 -29.87 24.52 -22.32
C VAL A 168 -31.00 25.40 -21.78
N SER A 169 -31.02 25.64 -20.46
CA SER A 169 -31.99 26.53 -19.83
C SER A 169 -31.89 27.96 -20.37
N GLN A 170 -30.66 28.48 -20.52
CA GLN A 170 -30.41 29.81 -21.09
C GLN A 170 -30.95 29.94 -22.52
N ARG A 171 -30.69 28.92 -23.36
CA ARG A 171 -31.20 28.91 -24.75
C ARG A 171 -32.72 28.81 -24.82
N GLN A 172 -33.37 28.12 -23.88
CA GLN A 172 -34.83 28.07 -23.82
C GLN A 172 -35.42 29.41 -23.40
N THR A 173 -34.82 30.10 -22.44
CA THR A 173 -35.25 31.45 -22.03
C THR A 173 -35.05 32.47 -23.14
N ASP A 174 -33.94 32.38 -23.88
CA ASP A 174 -33.67 33.29 -25.01
C ASP A 174 -34.67 33.08 -26.16
N ARG A 175 -34.96 31.82 -26.53
CA ARG A 175 -36.00 31.51 -27.53
C ARG A 175 -37.39 31.95 -27.10
N HIS A 176 -37.70 31.87 -25.81
CA HIS A 176 -38.98 32.34 -25.28
C HIS A 176 -39.09 33.87 -25.39
N ASN A 177 -38.02 34.59 -25.06
CA ASN A 177 -37.94 36.04 -25.20
C ASN A 177 -37.96 36.54 -26.65
N GLU A 178 -37.40 35.80 -27.60
CA GLU A 178 -37.52 36.13 -29.03
C GLU A 178 -38.95 35.95 -29.54
N LYS A 179 -39.62 34.85 -29.16
CA LYS A 179 -41.03 34.62 -29.55
C LYS A 179 -41.97 35.69 -28.99
N THR A 180 -41.79 36.12 -27.75
CA THR A 180 -42.62 37.19 -27.15
C THR A 180 -42.38 38.56 -27.78
N LYS A 181 -41.15 38.84 -28.24
CA LYS A 181 -40.84 40.06 -29.01
C LYS A 181 -41.46 40.05 -30.42
N SER A 182 -41.52 38.90 -31.09
CA SER A 182 -42.18 38.79 -32.41
C SER A 182 -43.69 38.96 -32.36
N VAL A 183 -44.36 38.49 -31.30
CA VAL A 183 -45.82 38.63 -31.13
C VAL A 183 -46.25 40.08 -30.86
N LYS A 184 -45.37 40.92 -30.29
CA LYS A 184 -45.66 42.35 -30.03
C LYS A 184 -45.42 43.28 -31.23
N LYS A 185 -44.98 42.76 -32.39
CA LYS A 185 -44.65 43.53 -33.59
C LYS A 185 -45.56 43.29 -34.80
N GLY A 186 -46.61 42.48 -34.67
CA GLY A 186 -47.69 42.33 -35.66
C GLY A 186 -48.96 42.94 -35.11
#